data_AF-A0A7X7V173-F1
#
_entry.id   AF-A0A7X7V173-F1
#
_cell.length_a   1.000
_cell.length_b   1.000
_cell.length_c   1.000
_cell.angle_alpha   90.00
_cell.angle_beta   90.00
_cell.angle_gamma   90.00
#
_symmetry.space_group_name_H-M   'P 1'
#
loop_
_entity.id
_entity.type
_entity.pdbx_description
1 polymer ?
#
loop_
_entity_poly.entity_id
_entity_poly.type
_entity_poly.pdbx_seq_one_letter_code
_entity_poly.pdbx_strand_id
1 'polypeptide(L)'
;MTKTFDLKVATLSTIIGIVLVLFMAWLTGDDFGAPVFPFMAVLSAYIISGIVIGFTSKGETIVEPGVASIITGVVTYFIITAMNLSCFKLLAGDVFAVNMLLLTLNGIILAFAGAWTGEKFQLTFENKVESKNVVEWGWIIAGTIIGVTASIFLAGLIIKAFTATLTPFFIVLAVGILLTGLVVGWRSPGVTIKESAIAGILTAVIILDIFKFTLDPDTTSLTSGSILLSVVIGLIAALIGGVIGEKIQASGSKK
;
A
#
# COMPACT_ATOMS: atom_id res chain seq x y z
N MET A 1 -19.45 22.48 -10.96
CA MET A 1 -20.47 21.42 -10.86
C MET A 1 -20.28 20.75 -9.51
N THR A 2 -21.19 20.94 -8.56
CA THR A 2 -21.14 20.27 -7.25
C THR A 2 -21.43 18.79 -7.46
N LYS A 3 -20.39 17.95 -7.36
CA LYS A 3 -20.52 16.50 -7.47
C LYS A 3 -21.30 15.99 -6.26
N THR A 4 -22.40 15.30 -6.51
CA THR A 4 -23.23 14.65 -5.50
C THR A 4 -22.55 13.37 -5.04
N PHE A 5 -22.53 13.13 -3.72
CA PHE A 5 -22.00 11.92 -3.09
C PHE A 5 -22.55 10.64 -3.76
N ASP A 6 -21.66 9.75 -4.22
CA ASP A 6 -22.06 8.47 -4.80
C ASP A 6 -22.13 7.36 -3.73
N LEU A 7 -23.35 7.08 -3.27
CA LEU A 7 -23.62 6.05 -2.28
C LEU A 7 -23.22 4.64 -2.73
N LYS A 8 -23.31 4.32 -4.03
CA LYS A 8 -22.97 2.98 -4.52
C LYS A 8 -21.47 2.74 -4.42
N VAL A 9 -20.70 3.75 -4.81
CA VAL A 9 -19.23 3.70 -4.75
C VAL A 9 -18.73 3.69 -3.31
N ALA A 10 -19.33 4.49 -2.43
CA ALA A 10 -19.04 4.44 -1.00
C ALA A 10 -19.35 3.05 -0.40
N THR A 11 -20.49 2.45 -0.74
CA THR A 11 -20.89 1.11 -0.26
C THR A 11 -19.91 0.04 -0.75
N LEU A 12 -19.54 0.06 -2.03
CA LEU A 12 -18.56 -0.87 -2.59
C LEU A 12 -17.22 -0.78 -1.85
N SER A 13 -16.73 0.44 -1.65
CA SER A 13 -15.47 0.68 -0.95
C SER A 13 -15.51 0.20 0.51
N THR A 14 -16.63 0.43 1.21
CA THR A 14 -16.84 -0.09 2.57
C THR A 14 -16.80 -1.62 2.60
N ILE A 15 -17.47 -2.30 1.66
CA ILE A 15 -17.47 -3.77 1.61
C ILE A 15 -16.04 -4.28 1.37
N ILE A 16 -15.33 -3.71 0.40
CA ILE A 16 -13.94 -4.08 0.09
C ILE A 16 -13.04 -3.81 1.30
N GLY A 17 -13.18 -2.64 1.94
CA GLY A 17 -12.43 -2.26 3.13
C GLY A 17 -12.64 -3.25 4.27
N ILE A 18 -13.89 -3.58 4.60
CA ILE A 18 -14.22 -4.56 5.64
C ILE A 18 -13.60 -5.91 5.31
N VAL A 19 -13.81 -6.42 4.10
CA VAL A 19 -13.29 -7.74 3.69
C VAL A 19 -11.76 -7.77 3.79
N LEU A 20 -11.07 -6.77 3.24
CA LEU A 20 -9.61 -6.74 3.24
C LEU A 20 -9.04 -6.53 4.65
N VAL A 21 -9.60 -5.62 5.45
CA VAL A 21 -9.14 -5.39 6.82
C VAL A 21 -9.30 -6.64 7.67
N LEU A 22 -10.46 -7.29 7.63
CA LEU A 22 -10.69 -8.52 8.39
C LEU A 22 -9.82 -9.66 7.89
N PHE A 23 -9.65 -9.78 6.57
CA PHE A 23 -8.78 -10.78 5.97
C PHE A 23 -7.33 -10.59 6.45
N MET A 24 -6.79 -9.37 6.42
CA MET A 24 -5.43 -9.10 6.88
C MET A 24 -5.26 -9.27 8.38
N ALA A 25 -6.25 -8.86 9.17
CA ALA A 25 -6.26 -9.08 10.62
C ALA A 25 -6.25 -10.58 10.94
N TRP A 26 -7.09 -11.37 10.28
CA TRP A 26 -7.10 -12.84 10.44
C TRP A 26 -5.78 -13.48 9.99
N LEU A 27 -5.27 -13.05 8.84
CA LEU A 27 -4.08 -13.62 8.20
C LEU A 27 -2.83 -13.44 9.07
N THR A 28 -2.73 -12.31 9.77
CA THR A 28 -1.54 -11.95 10.57
C THR A 28 -1.76 -12.05 12.08
N GLY A 29 -3.00 -12.18 12.54
CA GLY A 29 -3.35 -11.98 13.94
C GLY A 29 -2.83 -13.05 14.91
N ASP A 30 -2.61 -14.28 14.43
CA ASP A 30 -2.15 -15.39 15.28
C ASP A 30 -0.67 -15.76 15.06
N ASP A 31 -0.08 -15.34 13.94
CA ASP A 31 1.30 -15.71 13.60
C ASP A 31 2.34 -14.74 14.19
N PHE A 32 1.89 -13.59 14.72
CA PHE A 32 2.74 -12.59 15.36
C PHE A 32 2.44 -12.46 16.86
N GLY A 33 3.50 -12.45 17.66
CA GLY A 33 3.41 -12.20 19.11
C GLY A 33 3.21 -10.72 19.48
N ALA A 34 3.28 -9.81 18.50
CA ALA A 34 3.15 -8.37 18.68
C ALA A 34 2.21 -7.75 17.63
N PRO A 35 1.48 -6.66 17.97
CA PRO A 35 0.43 -6.11 17.12
C PRO A 35 0.94 -5.23 15.97
N VAL A 36 2.22 -4.84 15.97
CA VAL A 36 2.74 -3.81 15.06
C VAL A 36 2.65 -4.22 13.59
N PHE A 37 3.15 -5.40 13.22
CA PHE A 37 3.05 -5.89 11.84
C PHE A 37 1.59 -6.16 11.41
N PRO A 38 0.74 -6.83 12.23
CA PRO A 38 -0.70 -6.93 11.95
C PRO A 38 -1.38 -5.57 11.71
N PHE A 39 -1.03 -4.53 12.48
CA PHE A 39 -1.55 -3.18 12.24
C PHE A 39 -1.11 -2.62 10.88
N MET A 40 0.15 -2.77 10.49
CA MET A 40 0.62 -2.34 9.17
C MET A 40 -0.09 -3.08 8.03
N ALA A 41 -0.30 -4.39 8.19
CA ALA A 41 -1.07 -5.21 7.25
C ALA A 41 -2.52 -4.72 7.11
N VAL A 42 -3.19 -4.41 8.22
CA VAL A 42 -4.52 -3.81 8.22
C VAL A 42 -4.53 -2.42 7.57
N LEU A 43 -3.55 -1.57 7.87
CA LEU A 43 -3.43 -0.24 7.26
C LEU A 43 -3.24 -0.32 5.74
N SER A 44 -2.53 -1.33 5.23
CA SER A 44 -2.40 -1.54 3.78
C SER A 44 -3.75 -1.82 3.10
N ALA A 45 -4.68 -2.51 3.79
CA ALA A 45 -6.04 -2.75 3.29
C ALA A 45 -6.85 -1.46 3.12
N TYR A 46 -6.67 -0.47 4.02
CA TYR A 46 -7.27 0.86 3.86
C TYR A 46 -6.76 1.59 2.62
N ILE A 47 -5.45 1.50 2.35
CA ILE A 47 -4.87 2.09 1.12
C ILE A 47 -5.49 1.42 -0.12
N ILE A 48 -5.57 0.09 -0.15
CA ILE A 48 -6.13 -0.65 -1.29
C ILE A 48 -7.60 -0.28 -1.52
N SER A 49 -8.41 -0.25 -0.45
CA SER A 49 -9.81 0.18 -0.51
C SER A 49 -9.93 1.61 -1.05
N GLY A 50 -9.06 2.52 -0.61
CA GLY A 50 -8.90 3.86 -1.17
C GLY A 50 -8.55 3.84 -2.66
N ILE A 51 -7.57 3.07 -3.10
CA ILE A 51 -7.19 2.97 -4.52
C ILE A 51 -8.38 2.54 -5.37
N VAL A 52 -9.14 1.54 -4.92
CA VAL A 52 -10.34 1.07 -5.65
C VAL A 52 -11.38 2.18 -5.75
N ILE A 53 -11.62 2.96 -4.68
CA ILE A 53 -12.61 4.03 -4.73
C ILE A 53 -12.19 5.18 -5.64
N GLY A 54 -10.93 5.60 -5.57
CA GLY A 54 -10.38 6.64 -6.44
C GLY A 54 -10.32 6.22 -7.90
N PHE A 55 -10.27 4.92 -8.20
CA PHE A 55 -10.34 4.41 -9.56
C PHE A 55 -11.77 4.33 -10.12
N THR A 56 -12.76 4.13 -9.26
CA THR A 56 -14.15 3.86 -9.66
C THR A 56 -15.03 5.10 -9.64
N SER A 57 -14.69 6.11 -8.82
CA SER A 57 -15.49 7.33 -8.71
C SER A 57 -14.99 8.44 -9.63
N LYS A 58 -15.88 8.97 -10.47
CA LYS A 58 -15.51 9.97 -11.49
C LYS A 58 -15.30 11.38 -10.91
N GLY A 59 -14.08 11.91 -10.95
CA GLY A 59 -13.73 13.26 -10.46
C GLY A 59 -13.37 13.28 -8.97
N GLU A 60 -13.06 14.45 -8.40
CA GLU A 60 -12.54 14.59 -7.02
C GLU A 60 -13.34 13.76 -5.99
N THR A 61 -12.65 12.84 -5.31
CA THR A 61 -13.19 11.88 -4.36
C THR A 61 -12.52 11.99 -3.01
N ILE A 62 -12.92 13.04 -2.29
CA ILE A 62 -12.55 13.18 -0.89
C ILE A 62 -13.66 12.64 0.03
N VAL A 63 -14.93 12.76 -0.34
CA VAL A 63 -16.03 12.45 0.59
C VAL A 63 -16.29 10.95 0.71
N GLU A 64 -16.39 10.25 -0.41
CA GLU A 64 -16.67 8.82 -0.47
C GLU A 64 -15.62 7.96 0.26
N PRO A 65 -14.30 8.11 0.05
CA PRO A 65 -13.29 7.35 0.82
C PRO A 65 -13.36 7.62 2.31
N GLY A 66 -13.65 8.86 2.70
CA GLY A 66 -13.71 9.26 4.11
C GLY A 66 -14.87 8.57 4.83
N VAL A 67 -16.07 8.62 4.27
CA VAL A 67 -17.24 7.94 4.83
C VAL A 67 -17.02 6.42 4.84
N ALA A 68 -16.50 5.86 3.74
CA ALA A 68 -16.30 4.42 3.61
C ALA A 68 -15.28 3.88 4.63
N SER A 69 -14.18 4.60 4.87
CA SER A 69 -13.13 4.21 5.81
C SER A 69 -13.59 4.34 7.28
N ILE A 70 -14.38 5.36 7.63
CA ILE A 70 -14.97 5.48 8.97
C ILE A 70 -15.87 4.27 9.26
N ILE A 71 -16.79 3.93 8.34
CA ILE A 71 -17.69 2.79 8.52
C ILE A 71 -16.89 1.49 8.60
N THR A 72 -15.87 1.33 7.75
CA THR A 72 -14.96 0.18 7.79
C THR A 72 -14.31 0.05 9.17
N GLY A 73 -13.77 1.14 9.73
CA GLY A 73 -13.15 1.13 11.05
C GLY A 73 -14.10 0.75 12.18
N VAL A 74 -15.31 1.32 12.18
CA VAL A 74 -16.33 1.00 13.18
C VAL A 74 -16.74 -0.46 13.12
N VAL A 75 -17.03 -0.98 11.92
CA VAL A 75 -17.46 -2.37 11.76
C VAL A 75 -16.32 -3.34 12.09
N THR A 76 -15.12 -3.07 11.60
CA THR A 76 -13.96 -3.95 11.81
C THR A 76 -13.50 -3.96 13.26
N TYR A 77 -13.66 -2.85 14.01
CA TYR A 77 -13.41 -2.82 15.46
C TYR A 77 -14.19 -3.90 16.20
N PHE A 78 -15.51 -3.97 16.02
CA PHE A 78 -16.34 -4.96 16.73
C PHE A 78 -15.99 -6.39 16.33
N ILE A 79 -15.73 -6.64 15.05
CA ILE A 79 -15.42 -7.98 14.55
C ILE A 79 -14.04 -8.43 15.01
N ILE A 80 -13.01 -7.58 14.90
CA ILE A 80 -11.64 -7.90 15.35
C ILE A 80 -11.64 -8.17 16.85
N THR A 81 -12.41 -7.39 17.63
CA THR A 81 -12.59 -7.64 19.07
C THR A 81 -13.18 -9.02 19.33
N ALA A 82 -14.18 -9.43 18.55
CA ALA A 82 -14.82 -10.74 18.68
C ALA A 82 -13.93 -11.91 18.22
N MET A 83 -12.96 -11.68 17.32
CA MET A 83 -12.05 -12.71 16.81
C MET A 83 -11.01 -13.17 17.85
N ASN A 84 -10.75 -12.39 18.91
CA ASN A 84 -9.84 -12.73 20.00
C ASN A 84 -8.44 -13.19 19.53
N LEU A 85 -7.88 -12.47 18.55
CA LEU A 85 -6.60 -12.77 17.91
C LEU A 85 -5.43 -12.65 18.90
N SER A 86 -4.44 -13.53 18.76
CA SER A 86 -3.35 -13.66 19.73
C SER A 86 -2.45 -12.43 19.83
N CYS A 87 -2.21 -11.73 18.72
CA CYS A 87 -1.38 -10.51 18.68
C CYS A 87 -1.97 -9.35 19.50
N PHE A 88 -3.28 -9.36 19.77
CA PHE A 88 -3.96 -8.32 20.53
C PHE A 88 -4.13 -8.68 22.01
N LYS A 89 -3.80 -9.90 22.44
CA LYS A 89 -3.97 -10.33 23.84
C LYS A 89 -3.13 -9.52 24.84
N LEU A 90 -2.02 -8.94 24.38
CA LEU A 90 -1.17 -8.06 25.18
C LEU A 90 -1.75 -6.65 25.34
N LEU A 91 -2.74 -6.29 24.51
CA LEU A 91 -3.48 -5.04 24.59
C LEU A 91 -4.81 -5.37 25.27
N ALA A 92 -4.95 -5.09 26.58
CA ALA A 92 -6.19 -5.32 27.31
C ALA A 92 -6.89 -4.01 27.67
N GLY A 93 -8.22 -4.04 27.72
CA GLY A 93 -9.05 -2.90 28.15
C GLY A 93 -8.84 -1.65 27.30
N ASP A 94 -8.62 -0.51 27.96
CA ASP A 94 -8.49 0.80 27.31
C ASP A 94 -7.31 0.88 26.34
N VAL A 95 -6.23 0.14 26.59
CA VAL A 95 -5.05 0.12 25.71
C VAL A 95 -5.42 -0.45 24.34
N PHE A 96 -6.23 -1.50 24.30
CA PHE A 96 -6.74 -2.05 23.04
C PHE A 96 -7.61 -1.04 22.31
N ALA A 97 -8.56 -0.41 23.02
CA ALA A 97 -9.47 0.56 22.44
C ALA A 97 -8.71 1.76 21.82
N VAL A 98 -7.71 2.30 22.52
CA VAL A 98 -6.87 3.39 22.01
C VAL A 98 -6.09 2.97 20.76
N ASN A 99 -5.49 1.78 20.76
CA ASN A 99 -4.75 1.29 19.60
C ASN A 99 -5.65 1.08 18.37
N MET A 100 -6.84 0.52 18.57
CA MET A 100 -7.81 0.34 17.49
C MET A 100 -8.38 1.67 16.96
N LEU A 101 -8.56 2.65 17.84
CA LEU A 101 -8.94 4.01 17.44
C LEU A 101 -7.84 4.65 16.58
N LEU A 102 -6.58 4.58 17.03
CA LEU A 102 -5.43 5.10 16.27
C LEU A 102 -5.25 4.36 14.95
N LEU A 103 -5.44 3.04 14.93
CA LEU A 103 -5.44 2.24 13.70
C LEU A 103 -6.51 2.74 12.72
N THR A 104 -7.71 3.02 13.20
CA THR A 104 -8.80 3.55 12.38
C THR A 104 -8.50 4.94 11.85
N LEU A 105 -8.01 5.86 12.69
CA LEU A 105 -7.64 7.22 12.29
C LEU A 105 -6.54 7.23 11.23
N ASN A 106 -5.50 6.43 11.43
CA ASN A 106 -4.44 6.24 10.43
C ASN A 106 -4.99 5.58 9.16
N GLY A 107 -5.88 4.60 9.29
CA GLY A 107 -6.57 3.96 8.17
C GLY A 107 -7.35 4.95 7.31
N ILE A 108 -8.07 5.90 7.92
CA ILE A 108 -8.80 6.96 7.21
C ILE A 108 -7.84 7.84 6.40
N ILE A 109 -6.73 8.29 7.00
CA ILE A 109 -5.72 9.11 6.32
C ILE A 109 -5.12 8.34 5.13
N LEU A 110 -4.81 7.07 5.33
CA LEU A 110 -4.23 6.21 4.30
C LEU A 110 -5.23 5.84 3.20
N ALA A 111 -6.52 5.74 3.52
CA ALA A 111 -7.58 5.58 2.53
C ALA A 111 -7.67 6.82 1.61
N PHE A 112 -7.44 8.03 2.13
CA PHE A 112 -7.34 9.22 1.27
C PHE A 112 -6.10 9.19 0.38
N ALA A 113 -4.94 8.77 0.90
CA ALA A 113 -3.74 8.61 0.09
C ALA A 113 -3.95 7.56 -1.03
N GLY A 114 -4.66 6.47 -0.70
CA GLY A 114 -5.09 5.47 -1.66
C GLY A 114 -6.04 6.05 -2.72
N ALA A 115 -7.07 6.78 -2.30
CA ALA A 115 -8.03 7.41 -3.21
C ALA A 115 -7.38 8.41 -4.15
N TRP A 116 -6.52 9.29 -3.65
CA TRP A 116 -5.72 10.19 -4.48
C TRP A 116 -4.85 9.43 -5.49
N THR A 117 -4.25 8.31 -5.07
CA THR A 117 -3.50 7.43 -5.98
C THR A 117 -4.42 6.84 -7.05
N GLY A 118 -5.58 6.33 -6.68
CA GLY A 118 -6.58 5.80 -7.62
C GLY A 118 -7.06 6.84 -8.64
N GLU A 119 -7.35 8.06 -8.18
CA GLU A 119 -7.75 9.18 -9.03
C GLU A 119 -6.66 9.54 -10.04
N LYS A 120 -5.39 9.56 -9.61
CA LYS A 120 -4.24 9.80 -10.51
C LYS A 120 -4.21 8.79 -11.65
N PHE A 121 -4.46 7.52 -11.35
CA PHE A 121 -4.60 6.50 -12.39
C PHE A 121 -5.78 6.83 -13.30
N GLN A 122 -6.98 7.00 -12.76
CA GLN A 122 -8.19 7.26 -13.52
C GLN A 122 -8.04 8.45 -14.48
N LEU A 123 -7.55 9.59 -14.01
CA LEU A 123 -7.36 10.80 -14.80
C LEU A 123 -6.39 10.59 -15.98
N THR A 124 -5.45 9.66 -15.82
CA THR A 124 -4.48 9.31 -16.86
C THR A 124 -5.06 8.34 -17.89
N PHE A 125 -6.12 7.59 -17.55
CA PHE A 125 -6.89 6.83 -18.53
C PHE A 125 -7.83 7.73 -19.33
N GLU A 126 -8.42 8.74 -18.68
CA GLU A 126 -9.42 9.61 -19.31
C GLU A 126 -8.76 10.67 -20.21
N ASN A 127 -7.55 11.11 -19.90
CA ASN A 127 -6.82 12.11 -20.67
C ASN A 127 -5.66 11.49 -21.46
N LYS A 128 -5.56 11.77 -22.76
CA LYS A 128 -4.30 11.57 -23.50
C LYS A 128 -3.28 12.60 -23.01
N VAL A 129 -2.54 12.25 -21.96
CA VAL A 129 -1.51 13.13 -21.40
C VAL A 129 -0.30 13.10 -22.34
N GLU A 130 0.04 14.25 -22.92
CA GLU A 130 1.27 14.38 -23.71
C GLU A 130 2.50 14.14 -22.83
N SER A 131 3.50 13.46 -23.39
CA SER A 131 4.78 13.23 -22.73
C SER A 131 5.47 14.56 -22.44
N LYS A 132 5.83 14.79 -21.17
CA LYS A 132 6.59 15.95 -20.72
C LYS A 132 8.00 15.51 -20.36
N ASN A 133 9.00 16.28 -20.77
CA ASN A 133 10.40 16.07 -20.33
C ASN A 133 10.67 16.64 -18.92
N VAL A 134 9.70 16.54 -18.00
CA VAL A 134 9.79 17.08 -16.63
C VAL A 134 9.46 15.97 -15.64
N VAL A 135 10.14 15.98 -14.48
CA VAL A 135 9.90 15.03 -13.40
C VAL A 135 8.54 15.26 -12.77
N GLU A 136 7.68 14.24 -12.77
CA GLU A 136 6.34 14.27 -12.19
C GLU A 136 6.34 13.63 -10.78
N TRP A 137 6.57 14.46 -9.76
CA TRP A 137 6.60 14.02 -8.35
C TRP A 137 5.34 13.29 -7.89
N GLY A 138 4.18 13.61 -8.46
CA GLY A 138 2.94 12.91 -8.17
C GLY A 138 3.03 11.41 -8.49
N TRP A 139 3.70 11.05 -9.60
CA TRP A 139 3.89 9.64 -9.97
C TRP A 139 4.93 8.94 -9.11
N ILE A 140 5.98 9.65 -8.70
CA ILE A 140 6.94 9.11 -7.73
C ILE A 140 6.23 8.72 -6.42
N ILE A 141 5.37 9.60 -5.90
CA ILE A 141 4.60 9.37 -4.67
C ILE A 141 3.59 8.23 -4.88
N ALA A 142 2.80 8.25 -5.96
CA ALA A 142 1.82 7.22 -6.27
C ALA A 142 2.47 5.82 -6.42
N GLY A 143 3.59 5.74 -7.13
CA GLY A 143 4.38 4.52 -7.25
C GLY A 143 4.89 4.03 -5.90
N THR A 144 5.38 4.95 -5.05
CA THR A 144 5.84 4.61 -3.69
C THR A 144 4.71 4.05 -2.82
N ILE A 145 3.53 4.67 -2.84
CA ILE A 145 2.34 4.21 -2.11
C ILE A 145 1.98 2.78 -2.55
N ILE A 146 1.96 2.52 -3.86
CA ILE A 146 1.65 1.19 -4.41
C ILE A 146 2.70 0.16 -4.00
N GLY A 147 3.98 0.50 -4.11
CA GLY A 147 5.08 -0.40 -3.75
C GLY A 147 5.05 -0.82 -2.29
N VAL A 148 4.92 0.15 -1.38
CA VAL A 148 4.84 -0.09 0.07
C VAL A 148 3.61 -0.94 0.38
N THR A 149 2.46 -0.56 -0.16
CA THR A 149 1.19 -1.26 0.07
C THR A 149 1.24 -2.70 -0.43
N ALA A 150 1.68 -2.91 -1.67
CA ALA A 150 1.80 -4.24 -2.27
C ALA A 150 2.81 -5.10 -1.50
N SER A 151 3.94 -4.53 -1.07
CA SER A 151 4.94 -5.28 -0.31
C SER A 151 4.41 -5.72 1.05
N ILE A 152 3.79 -4.83 1.82
CA ILE A 152 3.22 -5.19 3.13
C ILE A 152 2.09 -6.22 2.96
N PHE A 153 1.23 -6.02 1.96
CA PHE A 153 0.11 -6.90 1.71
C PHE A 153 0.57 -8.31 1.31
N LEU A 154 1.48 -8.42 0.35
CA LEU A 154 2.06 -9.70 -0.09
C LEU A 154 2.89 -10.36 1.02
N ALA A 155 3.55 -9.57 1.87
CA ALA A 155 4.35 -10.11 2.96
C ALA A 155 3.45 -10.86 3.93
N GLY A 156 2.27 -10.30 4.28
CA GLY A 156 1.27 -10.99 5.09
C GLY A 156 0.88 -12.36 4.52
N LEU A 157 0.65 -12.45 3.21
CA LEU A 157 0.29 -13.71 2.53
C LEU A 157 1.43 -14.74 2.58
N ILE A 158 2.65 -14.28 2.33
CA ILE A 158 3.83 -15.13 2.27
C ILE A 158 4.22 -15.65 3.66
N ILE A 159 4.10 -14.83 4.70
CA ILE A 159 4.35 -15.24 6.09
C ILE A 159 3.42 -16.40 6.46
N LYS A 160 2.14 -16.29 6.10
CA LYS A 160 1.16 -17.36 6.35
C LYS A 160 1.49 -18.64 5.58
N ALA A 161 1.89 -18.50 4.32
CA ALA A 161 2.16 -19.63 3.44
C ALA A 161 3.48 -20.37 3.77
N PHE A 162 4.50 -19.66 4.26
CA PHE A 162 5.87 -20.20 4.41
C PHE A 162 6.44 -20.07 5.84
N THR A 163 5.59 -19.88 6.85
CA THR A 163 5.97 -19.89 8.29
C THR A 163 7.13 -18.95 8.64
N ALA A 164 6.94 -17.65 8.39
CA ALA A 164 7.76 -16.54 8.92
C ALA A 164 9.29 -16.63 8.75
N THR A 165 9.79 -17.18 7.63
CA THR A 165 11.23 -17.07 7.31
C THR A 165 11.58 -15.68 6.77
N LEU A 166 12.82 -15.20 6.95
CA LEU A 166 13.27 -13.88 6.47
C LEU A 166 13.39 -13.81 4.95
N THR A 167 13.81 -14.88 4.28
CA THR A 167 14.12 -14.89 2.84
C THR A 167 12.92 -14.47 1.96
N PRO A 168 11.69 -14.95 2.22
CA PRO A 168 10.53 -14.53 1.46
C PRO A 168 10.16 -13.03 1.58
N PHE A 169 10.56 -12.33 2.65
CA PHE A 169 10.37 -10.88 2.75
C PHE A 169 11.16 -10.11 1.69
N PHE A 170 12.39 -10.53 1.40
CA PHE A 170 13.20 -9.89 0.36
C PHE A 170 12.62 -10.10 -1.03
N ILE A 171 11.99 -11.25 -1.28
CA ILE A 171 11.30 -11.53 -2.54
C ILE A 171 10.09 -10.60 -2.69
N VAL A 172 9.28 -10.48 -1.63
CA VAL A 172 8.12 -9.59 -1.63
C VAL A 172 8.52 -8.13 -1.79
N LEU A 173 9.58 -7.70 -1.11
CA LEU A 173 10.18 -6.38 -1.28
C LEU A 173 10.56 -6.13 -2.76
N ALA A 174 11.27 -7.09 -3.38
CA ALA A 174 11.66 -6.97 -4.77
C ALA A 174 10.44 -6.90 -5.71
N VAL A 175 9.39 -7.69 -5.44
CA VAL A 175 8.13 -7.65 -6.21
C VAL A 175 7.43 -6.30 -6.06
N GLY A 176 7.28 -5.78 -4.85
CA GLY A 176 6.64 -4.48 -4.63
C GLY A 176 7.42 -3.33 -5.25
N ILE A 177 8.75 -3.35 -5.17
CA ILE A 177 9.59 -2.33 -5.81
C ILE A 177 9.55 -2.45 -7.35
N LEU A 178 9.49 -3.68 -7.89
CA LEU A 178 9.27 -3.88 -9.32
C LEU A 178 7.93 -3.29 -9.75
N LEU A 179 6.87 -3.50 -8.97
CA LEU A 179 5.55 -2.91 -9.23
C LEU A 179 5.60 -1.37 -9.16
N THR A 180 6.32 -0.79 -8.21
CA THR A 180 6.57 0.66 -8.16
C THR A 180 7.14 1.15 -9.48
N GLY A 181 8.25 0.56 -9.93
CA GLY A 181 8.90 0.92 -11.18
C GLY A 181 7.97 0.73 -12.39
N LEU A 182 7.27 -0.40 -12.45
CA LEU A 182 6.34 -0.72 -13.52
C LEU A 182 5.23 0.31 -13.65
N VAL A 183 4.60 0.67 -12.53
CA VAL A 183 3.53 1.67 -12.49
C VAL A 183 4.04 3.02 -12.96
N VAL A 184 5.17 3.48 -12.43
CA VAL A 184 5.72 4.79 -12.76
C VAL A 184 6.12 4.84 -14.23
N GLY A 185 6.85 3.84 -14.72
CA GLY A 185 7.24 3.77 -16.13
C GLY A 185 6.06 3.62 -17.08
N TRP A 186 4.98 2.96 -16.67
CA TRP A 186 3.81 2.77 -17.52
C TRP A 186 2.94 4.02 -17.63
N ARG A 187 2.82 4.77 -16.53
CA ARG A 187 1.78 5.81 -16.41
C ARG A 187 2.30 7.22 -16.31
N SER A 188 3.53 7.41 -15.88
CA SER A 188 4.06 8.76 -15.83
C SER A 188 4.24 9.34 -17.23
N PRO A 189 3.77 10.56 -17.49
CA PRO A 189 4.10 11.28 -18.71
C PRO A 189 5.50 11.91 -18.65
N GLY A 190 6.17 11.83 -17.49
CA GLY A 190 7.45 12.48 -17.21
C GLY A 190 8.68 11.70 -17.65
N VAL A 191 9.78 11.84 -16.89
CA VAL A 191 11.04 11.11 -17.13
C VAL A 191 10.99 9.77 -16.39
N THR A 192 10.24 8.84 -16.98
CA THR A 192 9.87 7.49 -16.50
C THR A 192 10.97 6.75 -15.74
N ILE A 193 12.17 6.62 -16.32
CA ILE A 193 13.28 5.86 -15.69
C ILE A 193 13.80 6.54 -14.42
N LYS A 194 13.98 7.86 -14.45
CA LYS A 194 14.46 8.62 -13.28
C LYS A 194 13.44 8.57 -12.15
N GLU A 195 12.17 8.74 -12.49
CA GLU A 195 11.07 8.68 -11.53
C GLU A 195 10.90 7.29 -10.93
N SER A 196 11.01 6.24 -11.75
CA SER A 196 10.96 4.84 -11.29
C SER A 196 12.09 4.54 -10.31
N ALA A 197 13.31 5.03 -10.58
CA ALA A 197 14.45 4.89 -9.69
C ALA A 197 14.20 5.58 -8.34
N ILE A 198 13.75 6.84 -8.35
CA ILE A 198 13.47 7.60 -7.12
C ILE A 198 12.35 6.92 -6.31
N ALA A 199 11.25 6.55 -6.96
CA ALA A 199 10.12 5.87 -6.31
C ALA A 199 10.55 4.51 -5.72
N GLY A 200 11.38 3.77 -6.45
CA GLY A 200 11.94 2.49 -5.99
C GLY A 200 12.82 2.65 -4.74
N ILE A 201 13.69 3.65 -4.71
CA ILE A 201 14.52 3.96 -3.54
C ILE A 201 13.65 4.35 -2.34
N LEU A 202 12.66 5.25 -2.53
CA LEU A 202 11.75 5.64 -1.46
C LEU A 202 10.97 4.45 -0.90
N THR A 203 10.46 3.59 -1.79
CA THR A 203 9.78 2.34 -1.42
C THR A 203 10.69 1.44 -0.59
N ALA A 204 11.94 1.24 -1.04
CA ALA A 204 12.91 0.40 -0.35
C ALA A 204 13.22 0.93 1.06
N VAL A 205 13.49 2.23 1.20
CA VAL A 205 13.79 2.85 2.49
C VAL A 205 12.62 2.69 3.47
N ILE A 206 11.40 3.03 3.05
CA ILE A 206 10.22 2.93 3.91
C ILE A 206 9.99 1.49 4.37
N ILE A 207 10.12 0.50 3.48
CA ILE A 207 9.90 -0.90 3.85
C ILE A 207 11.03 -1.43 4.75
N LEU A 208 12.28 -1.04 4.50
CA LEU A 208 13.40 -1.41 5.37
C LEU A 208 13.24 -0.84 6.78
N ASP A 209 12.77 0.41 6.90
CA ASP A 209 12.44 1.00 8.20
C ASP A 209 11.31 0.24 8.89
N ILE A 210 10.22 -0.05 8.18
CA ILE A 210 9.13 -0.87 8.72
C ILE A 210 9.68 -2.23 9.17
N PHE A 211 10.49 -2.90 8.37
CA PHE A 211 11.05 -4.19 8.73
C PHE A 211 11.93 -4.09 10.00
N LYS A 212 12.86 -3.13 10.05
CA LYS A 212 13.76 -2.94 11.19
C LYS A 212 13.01 -2.59 12.47
N PHE A 213 12.03 -1.70 12.41
CA PHE A 213 11.34 -1.22 13.61
C PHE A 213 10.17 -2.12 14.05
N THR A 214 9.67 -3.01 13.19
CA THR A 214 8.50 -3.85 13.50
C THR A 214 8.80 -5.33 13.64
N LEU A 215 9.69 -5.88 12.82
CA LEU A 215 9.96 -7.32 12.74
C LEU A 215 11.32 -7.70 13.32
N ASP A 216 12.28 -6.78 13.28
CA ASP A 216 13.61 -7.00 13.82
C ASP A 216 14.14 -5.83 14.68
N PRO A 217 13.44 -5.41 15.74
CA PRO A 217 13.88 -4.28 16.55
C PRO A 217 15.21 -4.57 17.27
N ASP A 218 15.33 -5.79 17.82
CA ASP A 218 16.38 -6.11 18.81
C ASP A 218 17.52 -6.99 18.27
N THR A 219 17.41 -7.56 17.06
CA THR A 219 18.49 -8.40 16.52
C THR A 219 19.37 -7.70 15.49
N THR A 220 20.52 -8.33 15.24
CA THR A 220 21.54 -7.94 14.26
C THR A 220 21.30 -8.55 12.87
N SER A 221 20.09 -9.08 12.60
CA SER A 221 19.79 -9.77 11.34
C SER A 221 19.89 -8.84 10.14
N LEU A 222 19.51 -7.55 10.29
CA LEU A 222 19.93 -6.51 9.35
C LEU A 222 21.36 -6.05 9.65
N THR A 223 22.31 -6.62 8.93
CA THR A 223 23.65 -6.04 8.81
C THR A 223 23.65 -4.90 7.78
N SER A 224 24.59 -3.95 7.89
CA SER A 224 24.77 -2.90 6.88
C SER A 224 24.93 -3.47 5.46
N GLY A 225 25.57 -4.65 5.34
CA GLY A 225 25.71 -5.35 4.06
C GLY A 225 24.38 -5.87 3.50
N SER A 226 23.51 -6.43 4.34
CA SER A 226 22.17 -6.89 3.92
C SER A 226 21.25 -5.73 3.52
N ILE A 227 21.35 -4.59 4.20
CA ILE A 227 20.64 -3.35 3.86
C ILE A 227 21.12 -2.84 2.50
N LEU A 228 22.43 -2.71 2.30
CA LEU A 228 23.00 -2.25 1.04
C LEU A 228 22.60 -3.17 -0.12
N LEU A 229 22.69 -4.49 0.08
CA LEU A 229 22.30 -5.46 -0.93
C LEU A 229 20.81 -5.37 -1.30
N SER A 230 19.94 -5.24 -0.30
CA SER A 230 18.49 -5.12 -0.54
C SER A 230 18.12 -3.81 -1.23
N VAL A 231 18.78 -2.70 -0.90
CA VAL A 231 18.62 -1.42 -1.64
C VAL A 231 19.09 -1.58 -3.09
N VAL A 232 20.23 -2.22 -3.35
CA VAL A 232 20.74 -2.43 -4.71
C VAL A 232 19.80 -3.31 -5.53
N ILE A 233 19.36 -4.45 -4.97
CA ILE A 233 18.39 -5.34 -5.63
C ILE A 233 17.08 -4.60 -5.89
N GLY A 234 16.59 -3.84 -4.91
CA GLY A 234 15.41 -3.01 -5.05
C GLY A 234 15.54 -1.99 -6.18
N LEU A 235 16.65 -1.25 -6.22
CA LEU A 235 16.91 -0.27 -7.27
C LEU A 235 16.93 -0.92 -8.66
N ILE A 236 17.58 -2.08 -8.81
CA ILE A 236 17.58 -2.84 -10.06
C ILE A 236 16.16 -3.26 -10.44
N ALA A 237 15.39 -3.78 -9.48
CA ALA A 237 14.00 -4.18 -9.70
C ALA A 237 13.11 -3.00 -10.14
N ALA A 238 13.28 -1.83 -9.53
CA ALA A 238 12.58 -0.60 -9.90
C ALA A 238 12.93 -0.15 -11.32
N LEU A 239 14.21 -0.18 -11.70
CA LEU A 239 14.66 0.15 -13.04
C LEU A 239 14.11 -0.83 -14.08
N ILE A 240 14.14 -2.13 -13.79
CA ILE A 240 13.55 -3.16 -14.65
C ILE A 240 12.05 -2.90 -14.83
N GLY A 241 11.33 -2.66 -13.74
CA GLY A 241 9.92 -2.28 -13.77
C GLY A 241 9.69 -1.05 -14.66
N GLY A 242 10.48 0.02 -14.45
CA GLY A 242 10.40 1.26 -15.23
C GLY A 242 10.58 1.04 -16.72
N VAL A 243 11.59 0.27 -17.13
CA VAL A 243 11.85 -0.07 -18.54
C VAL A 243 10.69 -0.87 -19.14
N ILE A 244 10.14 -1.84 -18.39
CA ILE A 244 8.97 -2.61 -18.84
C ILE A 244 7.77 -1.67 -19.02
N GLY A 245 7.51 -0.80 -18.04
CA GLY A 245 6.41 0.16 -18.07
C GLY A 245 6.48 1.10 -19.28
N GLU A 246 7.65 1.67 -19.53
CA GLU A 246 7.87 2.58 -20.66
C GLU A 246 7.62 1.89 -22.01
N LYS A 247 8.05 0.62 -22.15
CA LYS A 247 7.76 -0.17 -23.36
C LYS A 247 6.26 -0.40 -23.56
N ILE A 248 5.51 -0.64 -22.49
CA ILE A 248 4.05 -0.79 -22.54
C ILE A 248 3.40 0.54 -22.97
N GLN A 249 3.85 1.66 -22.39
CA GLN A 249 3.37 3.00 -22.72
C GLN A 249 3.63 3.35 -24.20
N ALA A 250 4.86 3.12 -24.67
CA ALA A 250 5.25 3.38 -26.06
C ALA A 250 4.48 2.52 -27.07
N SER A 251 4.12 1.28 -26.70
CA SER A 251 3.32 0.38 -27.54
C SER A 251 1.85 0.81 -27.61
N GLY A 252 1.31 1.39 -26.53
CA GLY A 252 -0.06 1.91 -26.47
C GLY A 252 -0.25 3.23 -27.23
N SER A 253 0.79 4.06 -27.33
CA SER A 253 0.78 5.34 -28.06
C SER A 253 0.75 5.18 -29.59
N LYS A 254 1.15 4.02 -30.13
CA LYS A 254 1.18 3.72 -31.57
C LYS A 254 -0.17 3.24 -32.15
N LYS A 255 -1.27 3.32 -31.40
CA LYS A 255 -2.64 3.02 -31.87
C LYS A 255 -3.52 4.27 -31.78
#